data_AF-A0A844BU32-F1
#
_entry.id   AF-A0A844BU32-F1
#
_cell.length_a   1.000
_cell.length_b   1.000
_cell.length_c   1.000
_cell.angle_alpha   90.00
_cell.angle_beta   90.00
_cell.angle_gamma   90.00
#
_symmetry.space_group_name_H-M   'P 1'
#
loop_
_entity.id
_entity.type
_entity.pdbx_description
1 polymer ?
#
loop_
_entity_poly.entity_id
_entity_poly.type
_entity_poly.pdbx_seq_one_letter_code
_entity_poly.pdbx_strand_id
1 'polypeptide(L)'
;MILQVLMYAFPSMMIIISAYLYIYRNSLIELLNLNNPRLIKLFSLTFLLMGLLGFVLNLIGVMTFIYIWMIVSLLLTGILSFMMYSLLK
;
A
#
# COMPACT_ATOMS: atom_id res chain seq x y z
N MET A 1 -21.95 -1.29 10.04
CA MET A 1 -21.85 -0.21 9.02
C MET A 1 -20.42 0.27 8.83
N ILE A 2 -19.73 0.77 9.86
CA ILE A 2 -18.33 1.26 9.75
C ILE A 2 -17.38 0.22 9.15
N LEU A 3 -17.48 -1.03 9.59
CA LEU A 3 -16.62 -2.11 9.11
C LEU A 3 -16.76 -2.36 7.60
N GLN A 4 -17.99 -2.33 7.07
CA GLN A 4 -18.25 -2.49 5.63
C GLN A 4 -17.66 -1.33 4.82
N VAL A 5 -17.74 -0.10 5.34
CA VAL A 5 -17.11 1.06 4.70
C VAL A 5 -15.58 0.86 4.62
N LEU A 6 -14.97 0.38 5.71
CA LEU A 6 -13.53 0.12 5.74
C LEU A 6 -13.10 -0.96 4.75
N MET A 7 -13.92 -1.98 4.53
CA MET A 7 -13.62 -3.05 3.57
C MET A 7 -13.41 -2.52 2.15
N TYR A 8 -14.13 -1.48 1.72
CA TYR A 8 -13.94 -0.85 0.42
C TYR A 8 -12.92 0.30 0.45
N ALA A 9 -12.84 1.03 1.56
CA ALA A 9 -11.94 2.16 1.69
C ALA A 9 -10.46 1.74 1.72
N PHE A 10 -10.12 0.65 2.43
CA PHE A 10 -8.73 0.19 2.55
C PHE A 10 -8.09 -0.18 1.20
N PRO A 11 -8.70 -1.04 0.37
CA PRO A 11 -8.18 -1.36 -0.95
C PRO A 11 -8.00 -0.11 -1.81
N SER A 12 -8.98 0.79 -1.79
CA SER A 12 -8.95 2.06 -2.54
C SER A 12 -7.77 2.93 -2.11
N MET A 13 -7.55 3.09 -0.80
CA MET A 13 -6.43 3.86 -0.26
C MET A 13 -5.07 3.28 -0.68
N MET A 14 -4.93 1.95 -0.70
CA MET A 14 -3.70 1.32 -1.19
C MET A 14 -3.44 1.59 -2.66
N ILE A 15 -4.47 1.57 -3.51
CA ILE A 15 -4.34 1.95 -4.93
C ILE A 15 -3.96 3.42 -5.07
N ILE A 16 -4.58 4.33 -4.30
CA ILE A 16 -4.24 5.76 -4.32
C ILE A 16 -2.78 5.99 -3.92
N ILE A 17 -2.33 5.36 -2.84
CA ILE A 17 -0.92 5.44 -2.39
C ILE A 17 0.02 4.88 -3.46
N SER A 18 -0.32 3.74 -4.05
CA SER A 18 0.47 3.14 -5.13
C SER A 18 0.62 4.08 -6.32
N ALA A 19 -0.48 4.67 -6.78
CA ALA A 19 -0.50 5.61 -7.90
C ALA A 19 0.32 6.85 -7.59
N TYR A 20 0.17 7.41 -6.37
CA TYR A 20 0.97 8.54 -5.91
C TYR A 20 2.47 8.24 -5.94
N LEU A 21 2.89 7.12 -5.33
CA LEU A 21 4.30 6.70 -5.31
C LEU A 21 4.85 6.47 -6.72
N TYR A 22 4.03 5.96 -7.65
CA TYR A 22 4.44 5.71 -9.02
C TYR A 22 4.62 7.01 -9.83
N ILE A 23 3.63 7.90 -9.76
CA ILE A 23 3.57 9.15 -10.53
C ILE A 23 4.67 10.10 -10.06
N TYR A 24 4.78 10.31 -8.74
CA TYR A 24 5.73 11.25 -8.15
C TYR A 24 7.09 10.63 -7.81
N ARG A 25 7.40 9.44 -8.37
CA ARG A 25 8.62 8.69 -8.00
C ARG A 25 9.91 9.51 -8.12
N ASN A 26 10.05 10.30 -9.20
CA ASN A 26 11.29 11.04 -9.45
C ASN A 26 11.44 12.17 -8.43
N SER A 27 10.36 12.93 -8.19
CA SER A 27 10.31 13.97 -7.17
C SER A 27 10.54 13.42 -5.77
N LEU A 28 10.01 12.23 -5.46
CA LEU A 28 10.24 11.57 -4.17
C LEU A 28 11.69 11.09 -4.03
N ILE A 29 12.31 10.57 -5.08
CA ILE A 29 13.74 10.18 -5.05
C ILE A 29 14.62 11.40 -4.76
N GLU A 30 14.36 12.51 -5.44
CA GLU A 30 15.10 13.77 -5.26
C GLU A 30 14.86 14.37 -3.87
N LEU A 31 13.61 14.45 -3.42
CA LEU A 31 13.24 15.03 -2.12
C LEU A 31 13.77 14.21 -0.94
N LEU A 32 13.86 12.89 -1.10
CA LEU A 32 14.31 11.96 -0.06
C LEU A 32 15.80 11.58 -0.20
N ASN A 33 16.52 12.14 -1.20
CA ASN A 33 17.91 11.79 -1.52
C ASN A 33 18.17 10.27 -1.57
N LEU A 34 17.24 9.52 -2.17
CA LEU A 34 17.31 8.06 -2.17
C LEU A 34 18.35 7.55 -3.18
N ASN A 35 19.35 6.82 -2.68
CA ASN A 35 20.39 6.20 -3.51
C ASN A 35 19.87 5.11 -4.45
N ASN A 36 18.70 4.53 -4.16
CA ASN A 36 18.14 3.42 -4.94
C ASN A 36 16.78 3.75 -5.56
N PRO A 37 16.74 4.13 -6.85
CA PRO A 37 15.50 4.51 -7.54
C PRO A 37 14.53 3.34 -7.74
N ARG A 38 14.98 2.09 -7.58
CA ARG A 38 14.10 0.91 -7.73
C ARG A 38 13.18 0.71 -6.53
N LEU A 39 13.51 1.32 -5.39
CA LEU A 39 12.85 1.06 -4.12
C LEU A 39 11.43 1.64 -4.07
N ILE A 40 11.24 2.88 -4.55
CA ILE A 40 9.90 3.49 -4.68
C ILE A 40 9.02 2.67 -5.64
N LYS A 41 9.60 2.17 -6.74
CA LYS A 41 8.89 1.33 -7.70
C LYS A 41 8.40 0.03 -7.05
N LEU A 42 9.24 -0.60 -6.23
CA LEU A 42 8.85 -1.80 -5.47
C LEU A 42 7.73 -1.48 -4.50
N PHE A 43 7.83 -0.39 -3.73
CA PHE A 43 6.79 -0.01 -2.76
C PHE A 43 5.45 0.29 -3.44
N SER A 44 5.49 1.06 -4.53
CA SER A 44 4.31 1.31 -5.35
C SER A 44 3.68 0.00 -5.84
N LEU A 45 4.47 -0.95 -6.36
CA LEU A 45 3.97 -2.23 -6.83
C LEU A 45 3.36 -3.06 -5.70
N THR A 46 3.99 -3.10 -4.52
CA THR A 46 3.47 -3.83 -3.36
C THR A 46 2.11 -3.28 -2.92
N PHE A 47 1.97 -1.96 -2.82
CA PHE A 47 0.67 -1.33 -2.52
C PHE A 47 -0.37 -1.60 -3.62
N LEU A 48 0.03 -1.62 -4.90
CA LEU A 48 -0.87 -1.94 -6.01
C LEU A 48 -1.44 -3.36 -5.85
N LEU A 49 -0.55 -4.33 -5.68
CA LEU A 49 -0.91 -5.74 -5.57
C LEU A 49 -1.79 -5.99 -4.34
N MET A 50 -1.48 -5.37 -3.20
CA MET A 50 -2.31 -5.49 -2.01
C MET A 50 -3.67 -4.83 -2.19
N GLY A 51 -3.73 -3.64 -2.79
CA GLY A 51 -5.00 -2.98 -3.12
C GLY A 51 -5.88 -3.83 -4.05
N LEU A 52 -5.30 -4.38 -5.12
CA LEU A 52 -6.01 -5.27 -6.04
C LEU A 52 -6.50 -6.54 -5.35
N LEU A 53 -5.67 -7.17 -4.53
CA LEU A 53 -6.07 -8.34 -3.73
C LEU A 53 -7.25 -8.01 -2.81
N GLY A 54 -7.23 -6.84 -2.17
CA GLY A 54 -8.33 -6.37 -1.33
C GLY A 54 -9.65 -6.19 -2.10
N PHE A 55 -9.60 -5.65 -3.33
CA PHE A 55 -10.77 -5.58 -4.19
C PHE A 55 -11.28 -6.97 -4.60
N VAL A 56 -10.38 -7.88 -4.97
CA VAL A 56 -10.75 -9.26 -5.31
C VAL A 56 -11.43 -9.96 -4.13
N LEU A 57 -10.89 -9.84 -2.92
CA LEU A 57 -11.49 -10.43 -1.72
C LEU A 57 -12.89 -9.87 -1.43
N ASN A 58 -13.10 -8.57 -1.63
CA ASN A 58 -14.42 -7.94 -1.54
C ASN A 58 -15.41 -8.48 -2.58
N LEU A 59 -14.96 -8.70 -3.82
CA LEU A 59 -15.81 -9.23 -4.89
C LEU A 59 -16.23 -10.69 -4.62
N ILE A 60 -15.33 -11.51 -4.08
CA ILE A 60 -15.65 -12.91 -3.72
C ILE A 60 -16.54 -12.96 -2.47
N GLY A 61 -16.51 -11.91 -1.62
CA GLY A 61 -17.40 -11.79 -0.46
C GLY A 61 -17.00 -12.65 0.75
N VAL A 62 -15.76 -13.14 0.80
CA VAL A 62 -15.30 -14.00 1.92
C VAL A 62 -14.81 -13.13 3.08
N MET A 63 -15.73 -12.79 3.98
CA MET A 63 -15.50 -11.84 5.08
C MET A 63 -14.28 -12.18 5.95
N THR A 64 -14.05 -13.46 6.27
CA THR A 64 -12.91 -13.89 7.09
C THR A 64 -11.57 -13.53 6.45
N PHE A 65 -11.43 -13.75 5.13
CA PHE A 65 -10.19 -13.40 4.43
C PHE A 65 -10.01 -11.89 4.28
N ILE A 66 -11.11 -11.13 4.16
CA ILE A 66 -11.04 -9.66 4.14
C ILE A 66 -10.46 -9.14 5.47
N TYR A 67 -10.89 -9.67 6.61
CA TYR A 67 -10.35 -9.26 7.91
C TYR A 67 -8.87 -9.62 8.07
N ILE A 68 -8.48 -10.83 7.69
CA ILE A 68 -7.07 -11.25 7.71
C ILE A 68 -6.25 -10.33 6.81
N TRP A 69 -6.75 -10.07 5.60
CA TRP A 69 -6.11 -9.18 4.64
C TRP A 69 -5.94 -7.77 5.20
N MET A 70 -6.96 -7.21 5.87
CA MET A 70 -6.86 -5.88 6.49
C MET A 70 -5.74 -5.81 7.53
N ILE A 71 -5.62 -6.83 8.40
CA ILE A 71 -4.54 -6.90 9.41
C ILE A 71 -3.18 -6.98 8.72
N VAL A 72 -3.04 -7.87 7.73
CA VAL A 72 -1.79 -8.00 6.95
C VAL A 72 -1.45 -6.70 6.23
N SER A 73 -2.44 -6.00 5.69
CA SER A 73 -2.27 -4.72 4.98
C SER A 73 -1.76 -3.62 5.90
N LEU A 74 -2.22 -3.58 7.16
CA LEU A 74 -1.74 -2.64 8.18
C LEU A 74 -0.29 -2.94 8.57
N LEU A 75 0.02 -4.22 8.83
CA LEU A 75 1.39 -4.64 9.15
C LEU A 75 2.36 -4.31 8.02
N LEU A 76 1.97 -4.63 6.78
CA LEU A 76 2.75 -4.32 5.59
C LEU A 76 2.98 -2.81 5.45
N THR A 77 1.95 -1.99 5.66
CA THR A 77 2.10 -0.53 5.64
C THR A 77 3.10 -0.06 6.68
N GLY A 78 3.00 -0.56 7.92
CA GLY A 78 3.96 -0.24 8.99
C GLY A 78 5.40 -0.62 8.65
N ILE A 79 5.62 -1.82 8.11
CA ILE A 79 6.94 -2.29 7.67
C ILE A 79 7.50 -1.40 6.56
N LEU A 80 6.70 -1.11 5.52
CA LEU A 80 7.15 -0.28 4.39
C LEU A 80 7.44 1.16 4.83
N SER A 81 6.64 1.73 5.72
CA SER A 81 6.89 3.04 6.32
C SER A 81 8.19 3.06 7.13
N PHE A 82 8.44 2.01 7.93
CA PHE A 82 9.70 1.87 8.66
C PHE A 82 10.90 1.76 7.72
N MET A 83 10.79 0.95 6.66
CA MET A 83 11.83 0.84 5.65
C MET A 83 12.11 2.18 4.97
N MET A 84 11.06 2.91 4.54
CA MET A 84 11.22 4.27 4.00
C MET A 84 11.97 5.17 4.98
N TYR A 85 11.56 5.21 6.25
CA TYR A 85 12.20 6.05 7.27
C TYR A 85 13.66 5.68 7.50
N SER A 86 13.98 4.38 7.54
CA SER A 86 15.35 3.90 7.73
C SER A 86 16.30 4.29 6.59
N LEU A 87 15.77 4.53 5.39
CA LEU A 87 16.56 4.96 4.22
C LEU A 87 16.82 6.47 4.19
N LEU A 88 16.13 7.25 5.04
CA LEU A 88 16.33 8.69 5.17
C LEU A 88 17.39 9.07 6.21
N LYS A 89 17.83 8.10 7.03
CA LYS A 89 18.89 8.26 8.04
C LYS A 89 20.20 7.67 7.52
#